data_AF-A0A453M366-F1
#
_entry.id   AF-A0A453M366-F1
#
_cell.length_a   1.000
_cell.length_b   1.000
_cell.length_c   1.000
_cell.angle_alpha   90.00
_cell.angle_beta   90.00
_cell.angle_gamma   90.00
#
_symmetry.space_group_name_H-M   'P 1'
#
loop_
_entity.id
_entity.type
_entity.pdbx_description
1 polymer ?
#
loop_
_entity_poly.entity_id
_entity_poly.type
_entity_poly.pdbx_seq_one_letter_code
_entity_poly.pdbx_strand_id
1 'polypeptide(L)'
;MNKRTSSSKLLFYDLYGDGVKVQVMADARTSELEDTEFSSFHSGVKRGDIVGICGIPGKSNRGELSVFPRKFVVLSPCLHMMPRQKSEGSAVPTQWAPGMCRNIEKYVLRDQ
;
A
#
# COMPACT_ATOMS: atom_id res chain seq x y z
N MET A 1 4.83 0.74 -1.53
CA MET A 1 3.60 1.54 -1.41
C MET A 1 2.47 0.72 -0.81
N ASN A 2 1.87 1.14 0.30
CA ASN A 2 0.66 0.52 0.86
C ASN A 2 -0.56 1.34 0.44
N LYS A 3 -1.70 0.70 0.16
CA LYS A 3 -2.95 1.35 -0.25
C LYS A 3 -4.08 0.90 0.67
N ARG A 4 -4.74 1.86 1.30
CA ARG A 4 -5.87 1.64 2.21
C ARG A 4 -7.05 2.49 1.76
N THR A 5 -8.22 1.88 1.61
CA THR A 5 -9.44 2.57 1.18
C THR A 5 -10.33 2.76 2.39
N SER A 6 -10.75 4.00 2.67
CA SER A 6 -11.74 4.28 3.72
C SER A 6 -13.13 4.53 3.14
N SER A 7 -13.20 5.13 1.94
CA SER A 7 -14.42 5.24 1.14
C SER A 7 -14.06 5.33 -0.34
N SER A 8 -15.06 5.36 -1.23
CA SER A 8 -14.82 5.63 -2.66
C SER A 8 -14.21 7.02 -2.93
N LYS A 9 -14.36 7.95 -1.98
CA LYS A 9 -13.89 9.34 -2.07
C LYS A 9 -12.62 9.61 -1.26
N LEU A 10 -12.20 8.68 -0.39
CA LEU A 10 -11.07 8.87 0.51
C LEU A 10 -10.17 7.63 0.55
N LEU A 11 -8.96 7.80 0.04
CA LEU A 11 -7.92 6.78 -0.01
C LEU A 11 -6.64 7.26 0.68
N PHE A 12 -5.96 6.31 1.29
CA PHE A 12 -4.70 6.53 1.98
C PHE A 12 -3.60 5.71 1.29
N TYR A 13 -2.49 6.35 1.01
CA TYR A 13 -1.30 5.69 0.51
C TYR A 13 -0.12 5.91 1.43
N ASP A 14 0.71 4.89 1.58
CA ASP A 14 2.04 5.03 2.17
C ASP A 14 3.05 5.05 1.01
N LEU A 15 3.62 6.21 0.73
CA LEU A 15 4.70 6.36 -0.24
C LEU A 15 6.05 6.14 0.43
N TYR A 16 6.94 5.49 -0.31
CA TYR A 16 8.29 5.20 0.12
C TYR A 16 9.26 5.77 -0.91
N GLY A 17 10.26 6.50 -0.43
CA GLY A 17 11.35 7.06 -1.24
C GLY A 17 12.57 7.27 -0.35
N ASP A 18 13.76 6.92 -0.84
CA ASP A 18 15.03 7.06 -0.12
C ASP A 18 15.02 6.51 1.32
N GLY A 19 14.32 5.39 1.52
CA GLY A 19 14.19 4.73 2.83
C GLY A 19 13.20 5.40 3.80
N VAL A 20 12.56 6.51 3.41
CA VAL A 20 11.59 7.26 4.22
C VAL A 20 10.17 6.97 3.76
N LYS A 21 9.22 7.01 4.71
CA LYS A 21 7.78 6.86 4.46
C LYS A 21 7.06 8.20 4.60
N VAL A 22 6.20 8.54 3.65
CA VAL A 22 5.30 9.69 3.73
C VAL A 22 3.86 9.23 3.44
N GLN A 23 2.90 9.71 4.24
CA GLN A 23 1.49 9.43 4.02
C GLN A 23 0.95 10.32 2.88
N VAL A 24 0.04 9.78 2.08
CA VAL A 24 -0.75 10.53 1.12
C VAL A 24 -2.21 10.30 1.44
N MET A 25 -2.97 11.39 1.54
CA MET A 25 -4.40 11.34 1.81
C MET A 25 -5.16 11.89 0.60
N ALA A 26 -5.56 11.00 -0.30
CA ALA A 26 -6.28 11.36 -1.52
C ALA A 26 -7.78 11.49 -1.24
N ASP A 27 -8.29 12.72 -1.32
CA ASP A 27 -9.70 13.04 -1.20
C ASP A 27 -10.22 13.57 -2.55
N ALA A 28 -11.32 12.99 -3.03
CA ALA A 28 -12.00 13.38 -4.27
C ALA A 28 -12.33 14.88 -4.29
N ARG A 29 -12.72 15.45 -3.13
CA ARG A 29 -13.07 16.87 -3.01
C ARG A 29 -11.92 17.82 -3.32
N THR A 30 -10.69 17.37 -3.08
CA THR A 30 -9.48 18.17 -3.31
C THR A 30 -8.82 17.85 -4.64
N SER A 31 -9.16 16.71 -5.25
CA SER A 31 -8.58 16.30 -6.52
C SER A 31 -9.10 17.15 -7.69
N GLU A 32 -8.32 17.22 -8.77
CA GLU A 32 -8.73 17.87 -10.02
C GLU A 32 -9.68 16.99 -10.87
N LEU A 33 -9.88 15.73 -10.49
CA LEU A 33 -10.72 14.76 -11.21
C LEU A 33 -12.17 14.82 -10.73
N GLU A 34 -13.10 14.44 -11.60
CA GLU A 34 -14.50 14.21 -11.21
C GLU A 34 -14.63 12.95 -10.33
N ASP A 35 -15.64 12.89 -9.45
CA ASP A 35 -15.85 11.80 -8.48
C ASP A 35 -15.82 10.38 -9.12
N THR A 36 -16.41 10.24 -10.31
CA THR A 36 -16.47 8.95 -11.05
C THR A 36 -15.10 8.56 -11.60
N GLU A 37 -14.40 9.52 -12.21
CA GLU A 37 -13.05 9.34 -12.74
C GLU A 37 -12.05 9.09 -11.62
N PHE A 38 -12.17 9.79 -10.50
CA PHE A 38 -11.35 9.60 -9.30
C PHE A 38 -11.42 8.16 -8.81
N SER A 39 -12.62 7.63 -8.61
CA SER A 39 -12.81 6.26 -8.14
C SER A 39 -12.25 5.24 -9.15
N SER A 40 -12.51 5.45 -10.45
CA SER A 40 -12.02 4.58 -11.52
C SER A 40 -10.49 4.58 -11.58
N PHE A 41 -9.87 5.76 -11.65
CA PHE A 41 -8.43 5.96 -11.69
C PHE A 41 -7.74 5.35 -10.47
N HIS A 42 -8.21 5.69 -9.27
CA HIS A 42 -7.62 5.17 -8.05
C HIS A 42 -7.85 3.67 -7.89
N SER A 43 -8.89 3.06 -8.48
CA SER A 43 -9.05 1.60 -8.51
C SER A 43 -7.93 0.88 -9.28
N GLY A 44 -7.41 1.54 -10.33
CA GLY A 44 -6.30 1.08 -11.16
C GLY A 44 -4.96 1.07 -10.44
N VAL A 45 -4.71 2.04 -9.55
CA VAL A 45 -3.44 2.15 -8.80
C VAL A 45 -3.24 0.94 -7.88
N LYS A 46 -2.14 0.21 -8.08
CA LYS A 46 -1.78 -1.01 -7.35
C LYS A 46 -0.53 -0.82 -6.50
N ARG A 47 -0.27 -1.83 -5.66
CA ARG A 47 0.95 -1.88 -4.84
C ARG A 47 2.14 -2.13 -5.74
N GLY A 48 3.12 -1.23 -5.65
CA GLY A 48 4.38 -1.32 -6.39
C GLY A 48 4.49 -0.26 -7.49
N ASP A 49 3.37 0.37 -7.85
CA ASP A 49 3.37 1.46 -8.82
C ASP A 49 4.27 2.61 -8.35
N ILE A 50 5.04 3.14 -9.28
CA ILE A 50 5.74 4.41 -9.10
C ILE A 50 4.76 5.51 -9.46
N VAL A 51 4.50 6.41 -8.53
CA VAL A 51 3.51 7.48 -8.68
C VAL A 51 4.15 8.85 -8.48
N GLY A 52 3.67 9.82 -9.26
CA GLY A 52 3.97 11.24 -9.12
C GLY A 52 2.79 11.94 -8.46
N ILE A 53 3.08 12.79 -7.49
CA ILE A 53 2.05 13.51 -6.73
C ILE A 53 2.38 14.99 -6.68
N CYS A 54 1.42 15.83 -7.06
CA CYS A 54 1.46 17.26 -6.84
C CYS A 54 0.32 17.64 -5.89
N GLY A 55 0.64 18.31 -4.79
CA GLY A 55 -0.33 18.59 -3.74
C GLY A 55 0.23 19.48 -2.65
N ILE A 56 -0.55 19.61 -1.59
CA ILE A 56 -0.25 20.48 -0.45
C ILE A 56 0.32 19.60 0.68
N PRO A 57 1.49 19.91 1.25
CA PRO A 57 1.97 19.22 2.44
C PRO A 57 1.18 19.67 3.68
N GLY A 58 0.98 18.77 4.64
CA GLY A 58 0.35 19.10 5.90
C GLY A 58 0.42 17.96 6.92
N LYS A 59 -0.32 18.09 8.02
CA LYS A 59 -0.49 17.01 9.00
C LYS A 59 -1.93 16.50 8.93
N SER A 60 -2.09 15.18 8.95
CA SER A 60 -3.42 14.59 9.11
C SER A 60 -3.98 14.86 10.52
N ASN A 61 -5.28 14.63 10.72
CA ASN A 61 -5.92 14.77 12.03
C ASN A 61 -5.30 13.87 13.12
N ARG A 62 -4.56 12.82 12.71
CA ARG A 62 -3.84 11.93 13.62
C ARG A 62 -2.40 12.38 13.90
N GLY A 63 -1.99 13.53 13.37
CA GLY A 63 -0.66 14.10 13.54
C GLY A 63 0.42 13.50 12.64
N GLU A 64 0.08 12.59 11.72
CA GLU A 64 1.04 12.03 10.75
C GLU A 64 1.31 13.03 9.62
N LEU A 65 2.58 13.18 9.20
CA LEU A 65 2.96 14.01 8.05
C LEU A 65 2.33 13.44 6.78
N SER A 66 1.56 14.26 6.08
CA SER A 66 0.80 13.84 4.91
C SER A 66 0.92 14.82 3.74
N VAL A 67 0.80 14.29 2.53
CA VAL A 67 0.56 15.08 1.32
C VAL A 67 -0.89 14.94 0.90
N PHE A 68 -1.55 16.06 0.64
CA PHE A 68 -2.93 16.15 0.14
C PHE A 68 -2.88 16.42 -1.37
N PRO A 69 -3.08 15.39 -2.22
CA PRO A 69 -2.84 15.49 -3.65
C PRO A 69 -3.94 16.32 -4.34
N ARG A 70 -3.53 17.26 -5.18
CA ARG A 70 -4.39 17.89 -6.20
C ARG A 70 -4.37 17.07 -7.49
N LYS A 71 -3.17 16.63 -7.87
CA LYS A 71 -2.90 15.78 -9.03
C LYS A 71 -2.14 14.52 -8.60
N PHE A 72 -2.58 13.38 -9.13
CA PHE A 72 -1.98 12.07 -8.89
C PHE A 72 -1.79 11.38 -10.24
N VAL A 73 -0.57 10.89 -10.51
CA VAL A 73 -0.23 10.26 -11.78
C VAL A 73 0.54 8.98 -11.52
N VAL A 74 0.21 7.91 -12.24
CA VAL A 74 1.05 6.71 -12.28
C VAL A 74 2.15 6.93 -13.31
N LEU A 75 3.41 6.94 -12.86
CA LEU A 75 4.58 7.15 -13.72
C LEU A 75 5.08 5.82 -14.30
N SER A 76 5.04 4.74 -13.50
CA SER A 76 5.42 3.41 -13.94
C SER A 76 4.56 2.35 -13.23
N PRO A 77 3.75 1.57 -13.95
CA PRO A 77 2.91 0.53 -13.35
C PRO A 77 3.73 -0.69 -12.96
N CYS A 78 3.38 -1.31 -11.83
CA CYS A 78 3.95 -2.59 -11.42
C CYS A 78 3.07 -3.73 -11.94
N LEU A 79 3.61 -4.51 -12.89
CA LEU A 79 2.89 -5.60 -13.56
C LEU A 79 2.91 -6.93 -12.79
N HIS A 80 3.64 -7.00 -11.67
CA HIS A 80 3.77 -8.20 -10.86
C HIS A 80 3.28 -7.96 -9.46
N MET A 81 2.75 -9.02 -8.83
CA MET A 81 2.43 -8.96 -7.42
C MET A 81 3.71 -8.87 -6.61
N MET A 82 3.92 -7.73 -5.94
CA MET A 82 4.97 -7.60 -4.93
C MET A 82 4.83 -8.70 -3.86
N PRO A 83 5.91 -9.15 -3.21
CA PRO A 83 5.84 -10.07 -2.08
C PRO A 83 5.07 -9.48 -0.89
N ARG A 84 4.22 -10.25 -0.24
CA ARG A 84 3.54 -9.78 0.99
C ARG A 84 4.58 -9.63 2.11
N GLN A 85 4.49 -8.55 2.87
CA GLN A 85 5.27 -8.45 4.11
C GLN A 85 4.79 -9.59 5.01
N LYS A 86 5.72 -10.42 5.51
CA LYS A 86 5.38 -11.42 6.50
C LYS A 86 4.87 -10.65 7.72
N SER A 87 3.61 -10.85 8.08
CA SER A 87 3.14 -10.43 9.40
C SER A 87 4.04 -11.12 10.41
N GLU A 88 4.61 -10.37 11.35
CA GLU A 88 5.36 -10.91 12.50
C GLU A 88 4.39 -11.62 13.48
N GLY A 89 3.68 -12.62 12.96
CA GLY A 89 2.64 -13.42 13.61
C GLY A 89 2.48 -14.80 12.96
N SER A 90 3.40 -15.21 12.07
CA SER A 90 3.47 -16.60 11.60
C SER A 90 4.90 -17.08 11.71
N ALA A 91 5.17 -17.63 12.91
CA ALA A 91 6.38 -18.32 13.32
C ALA A 91 7.68 -17.49 13.19
N VAL A 92 8.23 -17.13 14.35
CA VAL A 92 9.69 -17.12 14.51
C VAL A 92 10.23 -18.32 13.72
N PRO A 93 11.22 -18.19 12.83
CA PRO A 93 11.90 -19.37 12.32
C PRO A 93 12.66 -19.93 13.52
N THR A 94 11.99 -20.76 14.32
CA THR A 94 12.67 -21.60 15.30
C THR A 94 13.63 -22.41 14.46
N GLN A 95 14.92 -22.10 14.58
CA GLN A 95 15.96 -22.93 14.00
C GLN A 95 15.65 -24.35 14.44
N TRP A 96 15.40 -25.23 13.48
CA TRP A 96 14.97 -26.58 13.79
C TRP A 96 16.03 -27.25 14.66
N ALA A 97 15.62 -27.77 15.82
CA ALA A 97 16.47 -28.49 16.75
C ALA A 97 16.00 -29.95 16.85
N PRO A 98 16.91 -30.91 17.13
CA PRO A 98 16.53 -32.30 17.39
C PRO A 98 15.44 -32.39 18.46
N GLY A 99 14.33 -33.08 18.15
CA GLY A 99 13.15 -33.18 19.02
C GLY A 99 11.96 -32.30 18.62
N MET A 100 12.13 -31.38 17.67
CA MET A 100 11.00 -30.61 17.12
C MET A 100 10.32 -31.36 15.97
N CYS A 101 9.01 -31.60 16.08
CA CYS A 101 8.20 -32.12 14.99
C CYS A 101 8.21 -31.15 13.80
N ARG A 102 8.31 -31.68 12.58
CA ARG A 102 8.21 -30.87 11.36
C ARG A 102 6.81 -30.26 11.28
N ASN A 103 6.72 -28.98 10.90
CA ASN A 103 5.43 -28.37 10.59
C ASN A 103 4.91 -28.95 9.26
N ILE A 104 3.94 -29.87 9.37
CA ILE A 104 3.37 -30.60 8.22
C ILE A 104 2.65 -29.65 7.25
N GLU A 105 2.05 -28.56 7.75
CA GLU A 105 1.31 -27.61 6.91
C GLU A 105 2.18 -26.88 5.89
N LYS A 106 3.49 -26.75 6.14
CA LYS A 106 4.44 -26.18 5.17
C LYS A 106 4.70 -27.07 3.96
N TYR A 107 4.41 -28.36 4.05
CA TYR A 107 4.68 -29.35 3.01
C TYR A 107 3.40 -29.79 2.29
N VAL A 108 2.24 -29.28 2.68
CA VAL A 108 1.00 -29.51 1.95
C VAL A 108 1.03 -28.62 0.71
N LEU A 109 1.25 -29.25 -0.45
CA LEU A 109 1.01 -28.66 -1.76
C LEU A 109 -0.46 -28.23 -1.80
N ARG A 110 -0.71 -26.93 -1.68
CA ARG A 110 -2.01 -26.37 -2.00
C ARG A 110 -2.01 -26.16 -3.50
N ASP A 111 -2.92 -26.85 -4.19
CA ASP A 111 -3.10 -26.71 -5.63
C ASP A 111 -3.27 -25.22 -5.98
N GLN A 112 -2.53 -24.81 -7.02
CA GLN A 112 -2.39 -23.43 -7.51
C GLN A 112 -3.68 -22.86 -8.07
#